data_AF-C6LG62-F1
#
_entry.id   AF-C6LG62-F1
#
_cell.length_a   1.000
_cell.length_b   1.000
_cell.length_c   1.000
_cell.angle_alpha   90.00
_cell.angle_beta   90.00
_cell.angle_gamma   90.00
#
_symmetry.space_group_name_H-M   'P 1'
#
loop_
_entity.id
_entity.type
_entity.pdbx_description
1 polymer ?
#
loop_
_entity_poly.entity_id
_entity_poly.type
_entity_poly.pdbx_seq_one_letter_code
_entity_poly.pdbx_strand_id
1 'polypeptide(L)'
;MRAGNRSLLLRKKARKGAEMAEIKAIETDMTEKEENIYQENEGDLLEGLLAAADSAANETVKIDIVRNGRHYFSFSIHPLSEEDAFAIRKKYTKYEKNRRAGVKVASEVDTAKYRSSMIYNSTTQEDQEKIWNNKKLWEGLRKQGKVIVNALDVVEALLKPGEKDKIMEAIDDIGGYGSEDLQVETAKN
;
A
#
# COMPACT_ATOMS: atom_id res chain seq x y z
N MET A 1 4.95 -76.21 -39.13
CA MET A 1 4.21 -75.05 -38.57
C MET A 1 4.99 -74.49 -37.38
N ARG A 2 5.01 -73.16 -37.16
CA ARG A 2 5.70 -72.40 -36.07
C ARG A 2 7.00 -71.65 -36.43
N ALA A 3 6.98 -70.82 -37.49
CA ALA A 3 8.02 -69.79 -37.68
C ALA A 3 7.45 -68.37 -37.91
N GLY A 4 6.24 -68.25 -38.47
CA GLY A 4 5.62 -66.94 -38.77
C GLY A 4 5.18 -66.11 -37.56
N ASN A 5 4.70 -66.73 -36.48
CA ASN A 5 4.17 -65.99 -35.33
C ASN A 5 5.25 -65.35 -34.44
N ARG A 6 6.46 -65.92 -34.37
CA ARG A 6 7.53 -65.40 -33.49
C ARG A 6 8.11 -64.08 -34.02
N SER A 7 8.24 -63.96 -35.34
CA SER A 7 8.70 -62.74 -36.04
C SER A 7 7.73 -61.57 -35.87
N LEU A 8 6.42 -61.80 -36.01
CA LEU A 8 5.39 -60.79 -35.82
C LEU A 8 5.27 -60.31 -34.37
N LEU A 9 5.42 -61.22 -33.41
CA LEU A 9 5.45 -60.91 -31.97
C LEU A 9 6.67 -60.07 -31.58
N LEU A 10 7.85 -60.40 -32.12
CA LEU A 10 9.08 -59.63 -31.88
C LEU A 10 8.98 -58.21 -32.45
N ARG A 11 8.42 -58.03 -33.65
CA ARG A 11 8.21 -56.71 -34.27
C ARG A 11 7.17 -55.86 -33.52
N LYS A 12 6.06 -56.46 -33.06
CA LYS A 12 5.06 -55.74 -32.24
C LYS A 12 5.63 -55.32 -30.89
N LYS A 13 6.46 -56.16 -30.25
CA LYS A 13 7.09 -55.84 -28.96
C LYS A 13 8.14 -54.72 -29.10
N ALA A 14 8.91 -54.73 -30.18
CA ALA A 14 9.86 -53.65 -30.49
C ALA A 14 9.16 -52.31 -30.76
N ARG A 15 8.06 -52.32 -31.53
CA ARG A 15 7.28 -51.10 -31.82
C ARG A 15 6.65 -50.50 -30.56
N LYS A 16 6.10 -51.34 -29.68
CA LYS A 16 5.51 -50.90 -28.41
C LYS A 16 6.57 -50.36 -27.43
N GLY A 17 7.80 -50.90 -27.48
CA GLY A 17 8.93 -50.39 -26.71
C GLY A 17 9.42 -49.02 -27.19
N ALA A 18 9.44 -48.79 -28.50
CA ALA A 18 9.78 -47.49 -29.08
C ALA A 18 8.72 -46.42 -28.75
N GLU A 19 7.43 -46.77 -28.85
CA GLU A 19 6.31 -45.89 -28.52
C GLU A 19 6.29 -45.52 -27.03
N MET A 20 6.57 -46.48 -26.13
CA MET A 20 6.72 -46.18 -24.70
C MET A 20 7.94 -45.30 -24.38
N ALA A 21 9.04 -45.45 -25.12
CA ALA A 21 10.23 -44.62 -24.93
C ALA A 21 10.00 -43.19 -25.43
N GLU A 22 9.26 -43.04 -26.52
CA GLU A 22 8.87 -41.74 -27.09
C GLU A 22 7.87 -41.01 -26.17
N ILE A 23 6.86 -41.71 -25.63
CA ILE A 23 5.93 -41.15 -24.63
C ILE A 23 6.70 -40.73 -23.37
N LYS A 24 7.62 -41.56 -22.88
CA LYS A 24 8.40 -41.24 -21.69
C LYS A 24 9.35 -40.05 -21.91
N ALA A 25 9.92 -39.91 -23.10
CA ALA A 25 10.77 -38.78 -23.47
C ALA A 25 9.96 -37.47 -23.57
N ILE A 26 8.74 -37.54 -24.12
CA ILE A 26 7.82 -36.39 -24.18
C ILE A 26 7.36 -36.00 -22.78
N GLU A 27 7.01 -36.96 -21.91
CA GLU A 27 6.65 -36.68 -20.51
C GLU A 27 7.80 -36.03 -19.74
N THR A 28 9.04 -36.53 -19.90
CA THR A 28 10.20 -35.93 -19.22
C THR A 28 10.53 -34.52 -19.74
N ASP A 29 10.46 -34.30 -21.06
CA ASP A 29 10.69 -32.98 -21.67
C ASP A 29 9.58 -31.97 -21.31
N MET A 30 8.34 -32.44 -21.16
CA MET A 30 7.23 -31.63 -20.63
C MET A 30 7.46 -31.25 -19.16
N THR A 31 7.83 -32.20 -18.30
CA THR A 31 8.09 -31.91 -16.87
C THR A 31 9.30 -31.01 -16.66
N GLU A 32 10.37 -31.17 -17.44
CA GLU A 32 11.56 -30.30 -17.34
C GLU A 32 11.29 -28.87 -17.87
N LYS A 33 10.42 -28.73 -18.88
CA LYS A 33 9.96 -27.42 -19.36
C LYS A 33 9.01 -26.75 -18.37
N GLU A 34 8.08 -27.49 -17.80
CA GLU A 34 7.19 -26.99 -16.75
C GLU A 34 8.00 -26.52 -15.53
N GLU A 35 8.93 -27.34 -15.00
CA GLU A 35 9.81 -26.96 -13.89
C GLU A 35 10.70 -25.74 -14.22
N ASN A 36 11.26 -25.65 -15.43
CA ASN A 36 12.02 -24.46 -15.85
C ASN A 36 11.13 -23.22 -15.98
N ILE A 37 9.89 -23.33 -16.47
CA ILE A 37 8.93 -22.21 -16.51
C ILE A 37 8.55 -21.76 -15.11
N TYR A 38 8.41 -22.69 -14.15
CA TYR A 38 8.14 -22.33 -12.75
C TYR A 38 9.35 -21.67 -12.08
N GLN A 39 10.59 -22.11 -12.38
CA GLN A 39 11.82 -21.52 -11.84
C GLN A 39 12.17 -20.16 -12.48
N GLU A 40 11.93 -19.98 -13.79
CA GLU A 40 12.08 -18.69 -14.49
C GLU A 40 11.01 -17.67 -14.01
N ASN A 41 9.81 -18.14 -13.64
CA ASN A 41 8.76 -17.29 -13.07
C ASN A 41 8.92 -16.98 -11.58
N GLU A 42 9.67 -17.78 -10.80
CA GLU A 42 9.83 -17.54 -9.36
C GLU A 42 10.74 -16.33 -9.08
N GLY A 43 11.78 -16.14 -9.91
CA GLY A 43 12.61 -14.93 -9.88
C GLY A 43 11.81 -13.68 -10.25
N ASP A 44 11.02 -13.76 -11.32
CA ASP A 44 10.14 -12.67 -11.78
C ASP A 44 9.02 -12.35 -10.77
N LEU A 45 8.47 -13.39 -10.11
CA LEU A 45 7.51 -13.23 -9.02
C LEU A 45 8.14 -12.53 -7.80
N LEU A 46 9.32 -12.96 -7.36
CA LEU A 46 10.00 -12.34 -6.23
C LEU A 46 10.35 -10.87 -6.52
N GLU A 47 10.86 -10.59 -7.73
CA GLU A 47 11.11 -9.23 -8.20
C GLU A 47 9.83 -8.39 -8.22
N GLY A 48 8.72 -8.94 -8.73
CA GLY A 48 7.42 -8.28 -8.70
C GLY A 48 6.90 -7.99 -7.29
N LEU A 49 7.05 -8.93 -6.35
CA LEU A 49 6.66 -8.74 -4.94
C LEU A 49 7.52 -7.69 -4.25
N LEU A 50 8.83 -7.68 -4.49
CA LEU A 50 9.75 -6.68 -3.93
C LEU A 50 9.50 -5.30 -4.53
N ALA A 51 9.25 -5.21 -5.83
CA ALA A 51 8.88 -3.97 -6.51
C ALA A 51 7.55 -3.40 -5.98
N ALA A 52 6.56 -4.26 -5.72
CA ALA A 52 5.31 -3.84 -5.10
C ALA A 52 5.53 -3.29 -3.67
N ALA A 53 6.38 -3.95 -2.88
CA ALA A 53 6.73 -3.47 -1.54
C ALA A 53 7.45 -2.12 -1.56
N ASP A 54 8.39 -1.93 -2.50
CA ASP A 54 9.13 -0.66 -2.64
C ASP A 54 8.22 0.47 -3.14
N SER A 55 7.34 0.17 -4.11
CA SER A 55 6.35 1.12 -4.60
C SER A 55 5.41 1.59 -3.49
N ALA A 56 4.91 0.66 -2.66
CA ALA A 56 4.03 0.98 -1.55
C ALA A 56 4.71 1.84 -0.46
N ALA A 57 6.04 1.75 -0.33
CA ALA A 57 6.80 2.48 0.68
C ALA A 57 7.25 3.88 0.24
N ASN A 58 7.54 4.07 -1.04
CA ASN A 58 8.21 5.27 -1.56
C ASN A 58 7.30 6.21 -2.35
N GLU A 59 6.01 5.90 -2.46
CA GLU A 59 5.07 6.77 -3.16
C GLU A 59 4.92 8.12 -2.45
N THR A 60 5.03 9.21 -3.21
CA THR A 60 4.82 10.56 -2.69
C THR A 60 3.99 11.40 -3.64
N VAL A 61 3.08 12.19 -3.07
CA VAL A 61 2.23 13.14 -3.80
C VAL A 61 2.50 14.54 -3.30
N LYS A 62 2.65 15.49 -4.23
CA LYS A 62 2.85 16.90 -3.90
C LYS A 62 1.51 17.61 -3.76
N ILE A 63 1.34 18.31 -2.66
CA ILE A 63 0.18 19.15 -2.35
C ILE A 63 0.55 20.63 -2.54
N ASP A 64 -0.26 21.36 -3.29
CA ASP A 64 -0.12 22.81 -3.51
C ASP A 64 -1.23 23.60 -2.80
N ILE A 65 -0.84 24.53 -1.93
CA ILE A 65 -1.78 25.44 -1.25
C ILE A 65 -1.94 26.71 -2.08
N VAL A 66 -3.02 26.77 -2.86
CA VAL A 66 -3.37 27.90 -3.73
C VAL A 66 -4.66 28.56 -3.27
N ARG A 67 -4.65 29.88 -3.09
CA ARG A 67 -5.85 30.66 -2.71
C ARG A 67 -5.98 31.86 -3.63
N ASN A 68 -7.16 32.04 -4.23
CA ASN A 68 -7.44 33.13 -5.16
C ASN A 68 -6.39 33.24 -6.29
N GLY A 69 -5.93 32.11 -6.84
CA GLY A 69 -4.91 32.07 -7.90
C GLY A 69 -3.48 32.35 -7.43
N ARG A 70 -3.26 32.63 -6.14
CA ARG A 70 -1.92 32.79 -5.57
C ARG A 70 -1.46 31.50 -4.92
N HIS A 71 -0.29 31.01 -5.33
CA HIS A 71 0.43 29.94 -4.66
C HIS A 71 1.06 30.45 -3.36
N TYR A 72 0.84 29.75 -2.25
CA TYR A 72 1.38 30.09 -0.94
C TYR A 72 2.58 29.22 -0.59
N PHE A 73 2.41 27.90 -0.64
CA PHE A 73 3.47 26.92 -0.40
C PHE A 73 3.02 25.54 -0.91
N SER A 74 3.98 24.62 -0.96
CA SER A 74 3.75 23.21 -1.29
C SER A 74 4.43 22.33 -0.26
N PHE A 75 3.97 21.09 -0.15
CA PHE A 75 4.63 20.03 0.61
C PHE A 75 4.28 18.67 0.00
N SER A 76 5.12 17.67 0.24
CA SER A 76 4.91 16.30 -0.21
C SER A 76 4.36 15.44 0.93
N ILE A 77 3.41 14.58 0.59
CA ILE A 77 2.86 13.55 1.48
C ILE A 77 3.23 12.15 0.98
N HIS A 78 3.27 11.18 1.90
CA HIS A 78 3.45 9.76 1.66
C HIS A 78 2.29 8.98 2.32
N PRO A 79 2.03 7.72 1.91
CA PRO A 79 0.99 6.91 2.56
C PRO A 79 1.34 6.66 4.04
N LEU A 80 0.30 6.57 4.87
CA LEU A 80 0.43 6.18 6.26
C LEU A 80 0.11 4.70 6.42
N SER A 81 0.87 4.01 7.26
CA SER A 81 0.54 2.63 7.63
C SER A 81 -0.78 2.59 8.41
N GLU A 82 -1.51 1.48 8.32
CA GLU A 82 -2.74 1.28 9.10
C GLU A 82 -2.46 1.36 10.61
N GLU A 83 -1.30 0.88 11.05
CA GLU A 83 -0.87 0.94 12.44
C GLU A 83 -0.72 2.39 12.92
N ASP A 84 -0.07 3.25 12.13
CA ASP A 84 0.09 4.66 12.45
C ASP A 84 -1.24 5.40 12.45
N ALA A 85 -2.08 5.17 11.43
CA ALA A 85 -3.41 5.75 11.34
C ALA A 85 -4.27 5.34 12.55
N PHE A 86 -4.22 4.07 12.95
CA PHE A 86 -4.90 3.57 14.14
C PHE A 86 -4.35 4.19 15.43
N ALA A 87 -3.03 4.29 15.58
CA ALA A 87 -2.40 4.90 16.75
C ALA A 87 -2.80 6.37 16.90
N ILE A 88 -2.80 7.13 15.80
CA ILE A 88 -3.26 8.53 15.74
C ILE A 88 -4.74 8.61 16.14
N ARG A 89 -5.60 7.80 15.52
CA ARG A 89 -7.04 7.80 15.83
C ARG A 89 -7.30 7.49 17.30
N LYS A 90 -6.63 6.47 17.85
CA LYS A 90 -6.72 6.09 19.27
C LYS A 90 -6.27 7.20 20.20
N LYS A 91 -5.16 7.89 19.87
CA LYS A 91 -4.62 9.01 20.66
C LYS A 91 -5.60 10.18 20.77
N TYR A 92 -6.33 10.48 19.70
CA TYR A 92 -7.30 11.58 19.66
C TYR A 92 -8.75 11.14 19.90
N THR A 93 -8.96 9.88 20.27
CA THR A 93 -10.27 9.40 20.73
C THR A 93 -10.38 9.55 22.25
N LYS A 94 -11.41 10.24 22.71
CA LYS A 94 -11.77 10.31 24.11
C LYS A 94 -12.43 9.01 24.54
N TYR A 95 -11.96 8.45 25.64
CA TYR A 95 -12.53 7.25 26.25
C TYR A 95 -13.17 7.59 27.58
N GLU A 96 -14.47 7.32 27.70
CA GLU A 96 -15.23 7.55 28.91
C GLU A 96 -15.49 6.23 29.63
N LYS A 97 -15.37 6.25 30.96
CA LYS A 97 -15.67 5.07 31.78
C LYS A 97 -17.18 4.97 31.93
N ASN A 98 -17.78 3.92 31.36
CA ASN A 98 -19.19 3.65 31.59
C ASN A 98 -19.38 3.18 33.04
N ARG A 99 -19.97 4.04 33.89
CA ARG A 99 -20.18 3.76 35.32
C ARG A 99 -21.05 2.53 35.59
N ARG A 100 -21.88 2.09 34.63
CA ARG A 100 -22.75 0.91 34.78
C ARG A 100 -22.06 -0.40 34.43
N ALA A 101 -21.18 -0.38 33.42
CA ALA A 101 -20.54 -1.59 32.88
C ALA A 101 -19.07 -1.75 33.30
N GLY A 102 -18.44 -0.72 33.87
CA GLY A 102 -17.02 -0.74 34.26
C GLY A 102 -16.01 -0.65 33.08
N VAL A 103 -16.48 -0.76 31.84
CA VAL A 103 -15.67 -0.73 30.60
C VAL A 103 -15.46 0.69 30.10
N LYS A 104 -14.29 0.97 29.50
CA LYS A 104 -13.99 2.22 28.78
C LYS A 104 -14.62 2.16 27.39
N VAL A 105 -15.50 3.10 27.08
CA VAL A 105 -16.17 3.21 25.79
C VAL A 105 -15.64 4.45 25.07
N ALA A 106 -15.34 4.34 23.78
CA ALA A 106 -15.00 5.49 22.95
C ALA A 106 -16.21 6.44 22.86
N SER A 107 -16.03 7.72 23.20
CA SER A 107 -17.12 8.71 23.15
C SER A 107 -17.02 9.63 21.94
N GLU A 108 -15.93 10.38 21.81
CA GLU A 108 -15.78 11.41 20.79
C GLU A 108 -14.34 11.47 20.28
N VAL A 109 -14.16 11.71 18.98
CA VAL A 109 -12.84 11.93 18.37
C VAL A 109 -12.62 13.44 18.24
N ASP A 110 -11.50 13.93 18.76
CA ASP A 110 -11.02 15.29 18.51
C ASP A 110 -10.61 15.41 17.04
N THR A 111 -11.59 15.68 16.18
CA THR A 111 -11.46 15.62 14.72
C THR A 111 -10.44 16.64 14.21
N ALA A 112 -10.33 17.80 14.86
CA ALA A 112 -9.36 18.82 14.49
C ALA A 112 -7.93 18.32 14.73
N LYS A 113 -7.64 17.79 15.93
CA LYS A 113 -6.31 17.25 16.22
C LYS A 113 -6.01 15.97 15.45
N TYR A 114 -7.01 15.12 15.25
CA TYR A 114 -6.89 13.91 14.45
C TYR A 114 -6.42 14.25 13.03
N ARG A 115 -7.14 15.13 12.32
CA ARG A 115 -6.79 15.54 10.95
C ARG A 115 -5.45 16.25 10.88
N SER A 116 -5.17 17.18 11.79
CA SER A 116 -3.88 17.87 11.83
C SER A 116 -2.73 16.89 12.10
N SER A 117 -2.96 15.84 12.91
CA SER A 117 -1.98 14.77 13.13
C SER A 117 -1.81 13.85 11.93
N MET A 118 -2.89 13.49 11.23
CA MET A 118 -2.80 12.70 9.99
C MET A 118 -1.95 13.44 8.96
N ILE A 119 -2.24 14.72 8.70
CA ILE A 119 -1.47 15.56 7.77
C ILE A 119 0.00 15.69 8.20
N TYR A 120 0.26 15.89 9.49
CA TYR A 120 1.64 16.00 9.97
C TYR A 120 2.42 14.71 9.71
N ASN A 121 1.87 13.55 10.09
CA ASN A 121 2.59 12.28 9.97
C ASN A 121 2.67 11.76 8.53
N SER A 122 1.75 12.16 7.65
CA SER A 122 1.86 11.84 6.22
C SER A 122 2.79 12.79 5.48
N THR A 123 3.14 13.96 6.02
CA THR A 123 4.11 14.86 5.38
C THR A 123 5.51 14.26 5.44
N THR A 124 6.26 14.33 4.34
CA THR A 124 7.67 13.89 4.31
C THR A 124 8.52 14.59 5.38
N GLN A 125 9.52 13.89 5.93
CA GLN A 125 10.36 14.43 6.99
C GLN A 125 11.04 15.76 6.62
N GLU A 126 11.45 15.92 5.36
CA GLU A 126 12.04 17.17 4.86
C GLU A 126 11.06 18.35 5.00
N ASP A 127 9.82 18.18 4.54
CA ASP A 127 8.81 19.23 4.60
C ASP A 127 8.27 19.44 6.02
N GLN A 128 8.25 18.40 6.87
CA GLN A 128 7.97 18.57 8.29
C GLN A 128 8.95 19.56 8.93
N GLU A 129 10.26 19.41 8.71
CA GLU A 129 11.27 20.31 9.27
C GLU A 129 11.22 21.71 8.67
N LYS A 130 11.02 21.78 7.35
CA LYS A 130 10.98 23.05 6.62
C LYS A 130 9.75 23.90 6.96
N ILE A 131 8.61 23.26 7.21
CA ILE A 131 7.31 23.92 7.39
C ILE A 131 6.82 23.75 8.83
N TRP A 132 6.41 22.55 9.22
CA TRP A 132 5.67 22.34 10.48
C TRP A 132 6.52 22.53 11.74
N ASN A 133 7.81 22.18 11.71
CA ASN A 133 8.73 22.29 12.85
C ASN A 133 9.61 23.55 12.81
N ASN A 134 9.46 24.37 11.77
CA ASN A 134 10.28 25.56 11.56
C ASN A 134 10.06 26.64 12.64
N LYS A 135 11.06 26.82 13.51
CA LYS A 135 10.96 27.74 14.65
C LYS A 135 10.77 29.20 14.26
N LYS A 136 11.34 29.63 13.12
CA LYS A 136 11.13 31.00 12.62
C LYS A 136 9.67 31.23 12.22
N LEU A 137 9.05 30.23 11.60
CA LEU A 137 7.63 30.27 11.28
C LEU A 137 6.78 30.34 12.56
N TRP A 138 7.10 29.53 13.58
CA TRP A 138 6.37 29.53 14.84
C TRP A 138 6.38 30.90 15.51
N GLU A 139 7.55 31.55 15.55
CA GLU A 139 7.68 32.91 16.07
C GLU A 139 6.89 33.93 15.25
N GLY A 140 6.93 33.82 13.91
CA GLY A 140 6.14 34.66 13.02
C GLY A 140 4.64 34.54 13.27
N LEU A 141 4.12 33.31 13.39
CA LEU A 141 2.72 33.05 13.69
C LEU A 141 2.32 33.55 15.08
N ARG A 142 3.17 33.39 16.09
CA ARG A 142 2.93 33.92 17.44
C ARG A 142 2.87 35.45 17.45
N LYS A 143 3.74 36.14 16.68
CA LYS A 143 3.68 37.60 16.50
C LYS A 143 2.38 38.05 15.82
N GLN A 144 1.76 37.20 15.02
CA GLN A 144 0.43 37.43 14.41
C GLN A 144 -0.73 37.08 15.37
N GLY A 145 -0.45 36.76 16.63
CA GLY A 145 -1.47 36.44 17.64
C GLY A 145 -1.98 34.99 17.61
N LYS A 146 -1.34 34.10 16.85
CA LYS A 146 -1.67 32.67 16.84
C LYS A 146 -1.04 31.97 18.05
N VAL A 147 -1.81 31.10 18.71
CA VAL A 147 -1.31 30.27 19.81
C VAL A 147 -0.67 29.01 19.22
N ILE A 148 0.66 29.02 19.11
CA ILE A 148 1.45 27.89 18.59
C ILE A 148 2.23 27.25 19.73
N VAL A 149 1.90 26.01 20.07
CA VAL A 149 2.57 25.20 21.10
C VAL A 149 3.34 24.04 20.47
N ASN A 150 2.78 23.41 19.43
CA ASN A 150 3.36 22.28 18.72
C ASN A 150 3.14 22.39 17.19
N ALA A 151 3.66 21.42 16.44
CA ALA A 151 3.57 21.37 14.98
C ALA A 151 2.12 21.27 14.46
N LEU A 152 1.23 20.59 15.20
CA LEU A 152 -0.18 20.48 14.82
C LEU A 152 -0.89 21.82 14.87
N ASP A 153 -0.50 22.70 15.81
CA ASP A 153 -1.04 24.07 15.86
C ASP A 153 -0.62 24.89 14.64
N VAL A 154 0.54 24.57 14.04
CA VAL A 154 0.98 25.20 12.78
C VAL A 154 0.13 24.72 11.61
N VAL A 155 -0.13 23.41 11.52
CA VAL A 155 -1.06 22.84 10.52
C VAL A 155 -2.44 23.50 10.67
N GLU A 156 -2.92 23.66 11.91
CA GLU A 156 -4.18 24.32 12.23
C GLU A 156 -4.19 25.80 11.83
N ALA A 157 -3.08 26.51 12.05
CA ALA A 157 -2.97 27.93 11.73
C ALA A 157 -2.84 28.19 10.22
N LEU A 158 -2.20 27.29 9.48
CA LEU A 158 -1.88 27.47 8.05
C LEU A 158 -2.95 26.95 7.10
N LEU A 159 -3.63 25.85 7.42
CA LEU A 159 -4.60 25.19 6.53
C LEU A 159 -6.05 25.49 6.93
N LYS A 160 -6.88 25.78 5.93
CA LYS A 160 -8.34 25.93 6.12
C LYS A 160 -9.00 24.56 6.29
N PRO A 161 -10.18 24.47 6.94
CA PRO A 161 -10.90 23.20 7.10
C PRO A 161 -11.09 22.44 5.78
N GLY A 162 -11.60 23.10 4.72
CA GLY A 162 -11.80 22.46 3.43
C GLY A 162 -10.50 22.13 2.66
N GLU A 163 -9.37 22.76 3.01
CA GLU A 163 -8.06 22.33 2.47
C GLU A 163 -7.62 21.04 3.17
N LYS A 164 -7.83 20.94 4.49
CA LYS A 164 -7.55 19.70 5.23
C LYS A 164 -8.41 18.54 4.77
N ASP A 165 -9.70 18.77 4.47
CA ASP A 165 -10.58 17.73 3.93
C ASP A 165 -9.99 17.13 2.65
N LYS A 166 -9.57 17.97 1.70
CA LYS A 166 -8.93 17.50 0.45
C LYS A 166 -7.59 16.81 0.66
N ILE A 167 -6.81 17.26 1.64
CA ILE A 167 -5.54 16.60 1.97
C ILE A 167 -5.79 15.23 2.59
N MET A 168 -6.85 15.08 3.40
CA MET A 168 -7.25 13.77 3.94
C MET A 168 -7.65 12.82 2.80
N GLU A 169 -8.42 13.30 1.81
CA GLU A 169 -8.74 12.51 0.60
C GLU A 169 -7.46 12.10 -0.13
N ALA A 170 -6.50 13.01 -0.33
CA ALA A 170 -5.23 12.68 -0.97
C ALA A 170 -4.38 11.67 -0.18
N ILE A 171 -4.49 11.65 1.16
CA ILE A 171 -3.83 10.64 2.02
C ILE A 171 -4.51 9.27 1.86
N ASP A 172 -5.84 9.24 1.74
CA ASP A 172 -6.57 7.98 1.53
C ASP A 172 -6.28 7.42 0.12
N ASP A 173 -6.23 8.29 -0.89
CA ASP A 173 -5.95 7.91 -2.28
C ASP A 173 -4.54 7.32 -2.44
N ILE A 174 -3.50 8.00 -1.94
CA ILE A 174 -2.12 7.48 -1.97
C ILE A 174 -1.95 6.23 -1.09
N GLY A 175 -2.83 6.05 -0.09
CA GLY A 175 -2.91 4.83 0.72
C GLY A 175 -3.62 3.67 0.04
N GLY A 176 -4.13 3.86 -1.18
CA GLY A 176 -4.82 2.82 -1.96
C GLY A 176 -6.31 2.62 -1.61
N TYR A 177 -6.88 3.40 -0.68
CA TYR A 177 -8.30 3.29 -0.29
C TYR A 177 -9.26 3.75 -1.40
N GLY A 178 -8.77 4.52 -2.37
CA GLY A 178 -9.50 4.96 -3.57
C GLY A 178 -9.12 4.23 -4.86
N SER A 179 -8.33 3.15 -4.80
CA SER A 179 -7.79 2.51 -6.01
C SER A 179 -8.86 1.80 -6.83
N GLU A 180 -9.16 2.33 -8.02
CA GLU A 180 -9.97 1.65 -9.05
C GLU A 180 -9.17 0.57 -9.80
N ASP A 181 -7.85 0.53 -9.59
CA ASP A 181 -6.91 -0.37 -10.27
C ASP A 181 -6.97 -1.83 -9.77
N LEU A 182 -7.67 -2.08 -8.66
CA LEU A 182 -7.93 -3.42 -8.15
C LEU A 182 -8.92 -4.17 -9.06
N GLN A 183 -8.39 -4.95 -10.00
CA GLN A 183 -9.18 -5.87 -10.81
C GLN A 183 -9.58 -7.10 -10.00
N VAL A 184 -10.77 -7.06 -9.40
CA VAL A 184 -11.37 -8.22 -8.75
C VAL A 184 -12.27 -8.94 -9.76
N GLU A 185 -11.78 -10.01 -10.37
CA GLU A 185 -12.62 -10.90 -11.16
C GLU A 185 -13.56 -11.66 -10.21
N THR A 186 -14.85 -11.34 -10.25
CA THR A 186 -15.87 -12.12 -9.54
C THR A 186 -16.26 -13.31 -10.41
N ALA A 187 -15.98 -14.52 -9.92
CA ALA A 187 -16.43 -15.75 -10.57
C ALA A 187 -17.96 -15.74 -10.66
N LYS A 188 -18.49 -15.73 -11.89
CA LYS A 188 -19.92 -15.93 -12.15
C LYS A 188 -20.22 -17.41 -11.87
N ASN A 189 -20.97 -17.68 -10.80
CA ASN A 189 -21.54 -19.00 -10.52
C ASN A 189 -22.60 -19.39 -11.55
#